data_AF-A0AAE1KXQ7-F1
#
_entry.id   AF-A0AAE1KXQ7-F1
#
_cell.length_a   1.000
_cell.length_b   1.000
_cell.length_c   1.000
_cell.angle_alpha   90.00
_cell.angle_beta   90.00
_cell.angle_gamma   90.00
#
_symmetry.space_group_name_H-M   'P 1'
#
loop_
_entity.id
_entity.type
_entity.pdbx_description
1 polymer ?
#
loop_
_entity_poly.entity_id
_entity_poly.type
_entity_poly.pdbx_seq_one_letter_code
_entity_poly.pdbx_strand_id
1 'polypeptide(L)'
;MRDILSPFFTDTQIDFFLTGESVRKWSDDDVARALTLKSISPNGYHYLREQLKLPFPSVSTLQRWTNGHSFNPGILDSVLKLMKNKGETMTTGERACILSFDERQNLVTE
;
A
#
# COMPACT_ATOMS: atom_id res chain seq x y z
N MET A 1 4.70 -25.07 -9.71
CA MET A 1 3.47 -24.35 -9.29
C MET A 1 3.80 -22.99 -8.70
N ARG A 2 4.73 -22.89 -7.74
CA ARG A 2 5.21 -21.61 -7.20
C ARG A 2 5.69 -20.64 -8.29
N ASP A 3 6.51 -21.11 -9.22
CA ASP A 3 7.07 -20.27 -10.30
C ASP A 3 6.01 -19.67 -11.23
N ILE A 4 4.84 -20.30 -11.31
CA ILE A 4 3.71 -19.80 -12.12
C ILE A 4 2.94 -18.72 -11.36
N LEU A 5 2.90 -18.81 -10.02
CA LEU A 5 2.12 -17.91 -9.16
C LEU A 5 2.94 -16.70 -8.66
N SER A 6 4.26 -16.83 -8.57
CA SER A 6 5.16 -15.78 -8.06
C SER A 6 5.08 -14.43 -8.79
N PRO A 7 4.71 -14.33 -10.08
CA PRO A 7 4.49 -13.02 -10.71
C PRO A 7 3.25 -12.29 -10.17
N PHE A 8 2.26 -13.03 -9.65
CA PHE A 8 0.94 -12.51 -9.30
C PHE A 8 0.75 -12.34 -7.79
N PHE A 9 1.32 -13.26 -7.00
CA PHE A 9 1.10 -13.37 -5.57
C PHE A 9 2.42 -13.34 -4.80
N THR A 10 2.37 -12.87 -3.57
CA THR A 10 3.51 -12.91 -2.66
C THR A 10 3.76 -14.33 -2.15
N ASP A 11 4.95 -14.59 -1.62
CA ASP A 11 5.28 -15.90 -1.04
C ASP A 11 4.31 -16.29 0.08
N THR A 12 3.91 -15.33 0.93
CA THR A 12 2.90 -15.54 1.98
C THR A 12 1.55 -16.02 1.43
N GLN A 13 1.11 -15.44 0.32
CA GLN A 13 -0.14 -15.80 -0.33
C GLN A 13 -0.05 -17.15 -1.02
N ILE A 14 1.10 -17.44 -1.65
CA ILE A 14 1.38 -18.74 -2.27
C ILE A 14 1.43 -19.83 -1.21
N ASP A 15 2.07 -19.58 -0.06
CA ASP A 15 2.09 -20.49 1.07
C ASP A 15 0.67 -20.79 1.57
N PHE A 16 -0.17 -19.76 1.70
CA PHE A 16 -1.58 -19.93 2.06
C PHE A 16 -2.29 -20.83 1.04
N PHE A 17 -2.11 -20.62 -0.26
CA PHE A 17 -2.76 -21.44 -1.29
C PHE A 17 -2.28 -22.90 -1.29
N LEU A 18 -1.00 -23.13 -1.02
CA LEU A 18 -0.41 -24.47 -1.07
C LEU A 18 -0.64 -25.27 0.20
N THR A 19 -0.69 -24.61 1.36
CA THR A 19 -0.80 -25.28 2.67
C THR A 19 -2.23 -25.23 3.23
N GLY A 20 -3.03 -24.25 2.84
CA GLY A 20 -4.32 -23.94 3.45
C GLY A 20 -4.21 -23.36 4.87
N GLU A 21 -3.00 -23.15 5.39
CA GLU A 21 -2.80 -22.61 6.73
C GLU A 21 -3.09 -21.11 6.76
N SER A 22 -3.73 -20.65 7.84
CA SER A 22 -4.00 -19.23 8.04
C SER A 22 -2.70 -18.43 8.15
N VAL A 23 -2.61 -17.31 7.43
CA VAL A 23 -1.46 -16.41 7.49
C VAL A 23 -1.30 -15.83 8.90
N ARG A 24 -0.20 -16.17 9.57
CA ARG A 24 0.11 -15.70 10.93
C ARG A 24 0.75 -14.31 10.95
N LYS A 25 1.60 -14.02 9.96
CA LYS A 25 2.34 -12.76 9.85
C LYS A 25 2.38 -12.32 8.39
N TRP A 26 1.95 -11.10 8.14
CA TRP A 26 2.06 -10.45 6.83
C TRP A 26 3.43 -9.81 6.70
N SER A 27 4.03 -9.94 5.51
CA SER A 27 5.25 -9.20 5.15
C SER A 27 4.92 -7.74 4.83
N ASP A 28 5.93 -6.88 4.75
CA ASP A 28 5.72 -5.49 4.34
C ASP A 28 5.24 -5.39 2.88
N ASP A 29 5.66 -6.30 2.00
CA ASP A 29 5.18 -6.35 0.60
C ASP A 29 3.69 -6.73 0.54
N ASP A 30 3.25 -7.69 1.37
CA ASP A 30 1.83 -8.05 1.48
C ASP A 30 0.98 -6.84 1.85
N VAL A 31 1.42 -6.10 2.86
CA VAL A 31 0.69 -4.93 3.37
C VAL A 31 0.72 -3.79 2.36
N ALA A 32 1.86 -3.53 1.72
CA ALA A 32 2.00 -2.49 0.69
C ALA A 32 1.09 -2.76 -0.51
N ARG A 33 1.08 -3.98 -1.04
CA ARG A 33 0.18 -4.38 -2.14
C ARG A 33 -1.29 -4.28 -1.75
N ALA A 34 -1.64 -4.75 -0.55
CA ALA A 34 -3.00 -4.66 -0.03
C ALA A 34 -3.47 -3.21 0.16
N LEU A 35 -2.60 -2.33 0.67
CA LEU A 35 -2.90 -0.91 0.84
C LEU A 35 -3.08 -0.21 -0.51
N THR A 36 -2.25 -0.57 -1.50
CA THR A 36 -2.35 -0.08 -2.88
C THR A 36 -3.68 -0.49 -3.53
N LEU A 37 -4.06 -1.75 -3.39
CA LEU A 37 -5.35 -2.22 -3.91
C LEU A 37 -6.53 -1.51 -3.23
N LYS A 38 -6.47 -1.33 -1.91
CA LYS A 38 -7.50 -0.62 -1.14
C LYS A 38 -7.60 0.86 -1.51
N SER A 39 -6.48 1.52 -1.81
CA SER A 39 -6.48 2.93 -2.23
C SER A 39 -7.07 3.12 -3.63
N ILE A 40 -6.89 2.14 -4.52
CA ILE A 40 -7.52 2.13 -5.85
C ILE A 40 -9.03 1.86 -5.74
N SER A 41 -9.43 0.85 -4.97
CA SER A 41 -10.85 0.49 -4.80
C SER A 41 -11.11 -0.17 -3.44
N PRO A 42 -11.70 0.55 -2.47
CA PRO A 42 -12.09 -0.03 -1.19
C PRO A 42 -13.09 -1.19 -1.35
N ASN A 43 -14.08 -1.03 -2.24
CA ASN A 43 -15.07 -2.07 -2.52
C ASN A 43 -14.45 -3.29 -3.22
N GLY A 44 -13.53 -3.06 -4.16
CA GLY A 44 -12.79 -4.13 -4.82
C GLY A 44 -11.95 -4.94 -3.83
N TYR A 45 -11.27 -4.26 -2.91
CA TYR A 45 -10.53 -4.91 -1.83
C TYR A 45 -11.43 -5.77 -0.94
N HIS A 46 -12.58 -5.23 -0.52
CA HIS A 46 -13.57 -5.98 0.27
C HIS A 46 -14.11 -7.20 -0.49
N TYR A 47 -14.43 -7.06 -1.77
CA TYR A 47 -14.91 -8.16 -2.59
C TYR A 47 -13.86 -9.29 -2.71
N LEU A 48 -12.61 -8.94 -3.04
CA LEU A 48 -11.52 -9.90 -3.19
C LEU A 48 -11.24 -10.68 -1.90
N ARG A 49 -11.30 -10.01 -0.74
CA ARG A 49 -11.10 -10.64 0.57
C ARG A 49 -12.30 -11.46 1.03
N GLU A 50 -13.49 -10.87 1.03
CA GLU A 50 -14.66 -11.46 1.70
C GLU A 50 -15.46 -12.40 0.80
N GLN A 51 -15.52 -12.12 -0.51
CA GLN A 51 -16.29 -12.95 -1.46
C GLN A 51 -15.40 -13.97 -2.15
N LEU A 52 -14.24 -13.56 -2.67
CA LEU A 52 -13.30 -14.45 -3.35
C LEU A 52 -12.31 -15.15 -2.41
N LYS A 53 -12.36 -14.85 -1.10
CA LYS A 53 -11.55 -15.49 -0.05
C LYS A 53 -10.05 -15.48 -0.34
N LEU A 54 -9.57 -14.45 -1.04
CA LEU A 54 -8.14 -14.29 -1.30
C LEU A 54 -7.39 -13.90 0.00
N PRO A 55 -6.16 -14.40 0.20
CA PRO A 55 -5.34 -14.13 1.37
C PRO A 55 -4.84 -12.68 1.36
N PHE A 56 -5.68 -11.77 1.84
CA PHE A 56 -5.31 -10.38 2.11
C PHE A 56 -5.40 -10.07 3.61
N PRO A 57 -4.58 -9.12 4.11
CA PRO A 57 -4.69 -8.60 5.46
C PRO A 57 -6.12 -8.17 5.82
N SER A 58 -6.47 -8.12 7.11
CA SER A 58 -7.72 -7.49 7.51
C SER A 58 -7.62 -5.96 7.43
N VAL A 59 -8.76 -5.27 7.35
CA VAL A 59 -8.79 -3.80 7.45
C VAL A 59 -8.13 -3.32 8.76
N SER A 60 -8.35 -4.03 9.87
CA SER A 60 -7.69 -3.74 11.15
C SER A 60 -6.18 -3.92 11.11
N THR A 61 -5.69 -4.92 10.36
CA THR A 61 -4.24 -5.12 10.15
C THR A 61 -3.65 -3.96 9.35
N LEU A 62 -4.33 -3.53 8.27
CA LEU A 62 -3.90 -2.38 7.49
C LEU A 62 -3.88 -1.11 8.33
N GLN A 63 -4.93 -0.85 9.11
CA GLN A 63 -5.00 0.31 10.01
C GLN A 63 -3.88 0.29 11.04
N ARG A 64 -3.63 -0.84 11.69
CA ARG A 64 -2.51 -0.97 12.65
C ARG A 64 -1.17 -0.66 12.00
N TRP A 65 -0.95 -1.14 10.78
CA TRP A 65 0.29 -0.89 10.05
C TRP A 65 0.42 0.59 9.64
N THR A 66 -0.66 1.22 9.14
CA THR A 66 -0.68 2.65 8.80
C THR A 66 -0.49 3.52 10.04
N ASN A 67 -1.09 3.16 11.19
CA ASN A 67 -0.93 3.89 12.45
C ASN A 67 0.50 3.84 13.01
N GLY A 68 1.30 2.84 12.60
CA GLY A 68 2.74 2.82 12.90
C GLY A 68 3.52 3.95 12.21
N HIS A 69 2.91 4.60 11.21
CA HIS A 69 3.51 5.69 10.46
C HIS A 69 2.80 7.00 10.82
N SER A 70 3.46 7.85 11.62
CA SER A 70 2.92 9.16 11.98
C SER A 70 3.05 10.14 10.82
N PHE A 71 1.92 10.67 10.34
CA PHE A 71 1.88 11.81 9.41
C PHE A 71 1.48 13.05 10.20
N ASN A 72 2.49 13.83 10.59
CA ASN A 72 2.27 15.06 11.35
C ASN A 72 1.99 16.23 10.39
N PRO A 73 1.19 17.23 10.81
CA PRO A 73 1.04 18.47 10.05
C PRO A 73 2.40 19.13 9.79
N GLY A 74 2.52 19.81 8.66
CA GLY A 74 3.76 20.44 8.22
C GLY A 74 4.41 19.69 7.06
N ILE A 75 5.74 19.64 7.06
CA ILE A 75 6.52 19.05 5.96
C ILE A 75 6.58 17.52 6.12
N LEU A 76 6.26 16.80 5.05
CA LEU A 76 6.31 15.34 5.00
C LEU A 76 7.76 14.83 4.78
N ASP A 77 8.62 15.01 5.78
CA ASP A 77 10.06 14.72 5.70
C ASP A 77 10.37 13.29 5.23
N SER A 78 9.63 12.30 5.73
CA SER A 78 9.81 10.89 5.35
C SER A 78 9.58 10.67 3.86
N VAL A 79 8.59 11.35 3.28
CA VAL A 79 8.28 11.28 1.85
C VAL A 79 9.35 12.01 1.04
N LEU A 80 9.76 13.21 1.47
CA LEU A 80 10.82 13.97 0.79
C LEU A 80 12.15 13.24 0.78
N LYS A 81 12.52 12.53 1.86
CA LYS A 81 13.72 11.67 1.90
C LYS A 81 13.64 10.55 0.87
N LEU A 82 12.49 9.88 0.76
CA LEU A 82 12.28 8.82 -0.24
C LEU A 82 12.36 9.39 -1.67
N MET A 83 11.73 10.53 -1.92
CA MET A 83 11.77 11.22 -3.21
C MET A 83 13.18 11.68 -3.57
N LYS A 84 13.97 12.16 -2.59
CA LYS A 84 15.37 12.55 -2.80
C LYS A 84 16.19 11.36 -3.29
N ASN A 85 16.08 10.20 -2.64
CA ASN A 85 16.80 8.99 -3.06
C ASN A 85 16.45 8.59 -4.49
N LYS A 86 15.18 8.75 -4.89
CA LYS A 86 14.77 8.52 -6.29
C LYS A 86 15.34 9.59 -7.23
N GLY A 87 15.36 10.85 -6.79
CA GLY A 87 15.92 11.97 -7.54
C GLY A 87 17.41 11.84 -7.85
N GLU A 88 18.18 11.15 -7.01
CA GLU A 88 19.62 10.91 -7.25
C GLU A 88 19.87 10.06 -8.50
N THR A 89 18.91 9.24 -8.93
CA THR A 89 19.00 8.44 -10.16
C THR A 89 18.47 9.17 -11.40
N MET A 90 18.03 10.42 -11.27
CA MET A 90 17.36 11.19 -12.32
C MET A 90 18.31 12.25 -12.90
N THR A 91 18.20 12.50 -14.20
CA THR A 91 18.92 13.58 -14.87
C THR A 91 18.46 14.95 -14.37
N THR A 92 19.24 16.00 -14.64
CA THR A 92 18.87 17.37 -14.27
C THR A 92 17.53 17.80 -14.86
N GLY A 93 17.21 17.38 -16.09
CA GLY A 93 15.93 17.66 -16.73
C GLY A 93 14.76 16.97 -16.03
N GLU A 94 14.92 15.70 -15.66
CA GLU A 94 13.89 14.92 -14.97
C GLU A 94 13.63 15.40 -13.54
N ARG A 95 14.64 16.00 -12.88
CA ARG A 95 14.50 16.57 -11.53
C ARG A 95 13.76 17.90 -11.51
N ALA A 96 13.58 18.56 -12.64
CA ALA A 96 12.81 19.80 -12.70
C ALA A 96 11.34 19.51 -12.39
N CYS A 97 10.80 20.13 -11.35
CA CYS A 97 9.41 19.95 -10.92
C CYS A 97 8.78 21.29 -10.52
N ILE A 98 7.45 21.33 -10.53
CA ILE A 98 6.65 22.48 -10.12
C ILE A 98 5.95 22.11 -8.81
N LEU A 99 6.04 22.97 -7.81
CA LEU A 99 5.25 22.87 -6.59
C LEU A 99 3.97 23.69 -6.78
N SER A 100 2.83 23.00 -6.88
CA SER A 100 1.50 23.60 -6.96
C SER A 100 0.69 23.18 -5.73
N PHE A 101 -0.01 24.13 -5.13
CA PHE A 101 -0.86 23.90 -3.96
C PHE A 101 -2.11 24.76 -4.06
N ASP A 102 -3.21 24.22 -3.54
CA ASP A 102 -4.51 24.87 -3.41
C ASP A 102 -5.16 24.39 -2.11
N GLU A 103 -6.03 25.22 -1.54
CA GLU A 103 -6.69 24.90 -0.27
C GLU A 103 -8.05 24.25 -0.53
N ARG A 104 -8.24 23.02 -0.03
CA ARG A 104 -9.55 22.39 -0.07
C ARG A 104 -10.37 22.86 1.12
N GLN A 105 -11.48 23.55 0.89
CA GLN A 105 -12.48 23.77 1.93
C GLN A 105 -13.17 22.45 2.27
N ASN A 106 -13.27 22.12 3.56
CA ASN A 106 -14.03 20.97 4.02
C ASN A 106 -15.51 21.22 3.73
N LEU A 107 -16.13 20.37 2.92
CA LEU A 107 -17.59 20.32 2.81
C LEU A 107 -18.11 19.87 4.18
N VAL A 108 -18.77 20.78 4.88
CA VAL A 108 -19.57 20.44 6.06
C VAL A 108 -20.69 19.53 5.56
N THR A 109 -20.56 18.23 5.76
CA THR A 109 -21.70 17.32 5.71
C THR A 109 -22.55 17.59 6.95
N GLU A 110 -23.63 18.35 6.77
CA GLU A 110 -24.76 18.43 7.70
C GLU A 110 -25.45 17.07 7.89
#